data_AF-A0A2C9KZG4-F1
#
_entry.id   AF-A0A2C9KZG4-F1
#
_cell.length_a   1.000
_cell.length_b   1.000
_cell.length_c   1.000
_cell.angle_alpha   90.00
_cell.angle_beta   90.00
_cell.angle_gamma   90.00
#
_symmetry.space_group_name_H-M   'P 1'
#
loop_
_entity.id
_entity.type
_entity.pdbx_description
1 polymer ?
#
loop_
_entity_poly.entity_id
_entity_poly.type
_entity_poly.pdbx_seq_one_letter_code
_entity_poly.pdbx_strand_id
1 'polypeptide(L)'
;MSLLNLKKQYLGSSVDMTSSSEDLKVILDFVDPVILQEVKQLFEHFILETVQSNVLKPSSWGFLFASSPELLSSSRLCRLVAALAQSEKRHRLQEIALKLASNPTHMELSVALSALISGNVEENIVTLFYFCQFLIQRRLKNENQDLSSLIEWCQQNLLSALGPQVQFSGGWNHCLLDQGRESTEQL
;
A
#
# COMPACT_ATOMS: atom_id res chain seq x y z
N MET A 1 1.41 -25.81 9.66
CA MET A 1 0.73 -24.71 8.94
C MET A 1 -0.57 -24.39 9.66
N SER A 2 -0.60 -23.30 10.45
CA SER A 2 -1.77 -22.49 10.78
C SER A 2 -1.45 -21.36 11.77
N LEU A 3 -1.94 -20.13 11.56
CA LEU A 3 -2.73 -19.47 12.61
C LEU A 3 -4.09 -19.03 12.04
N LEU A 4 -4.72 -19.97 11.30
CA LEU A 4 -6.08 -20.13 10.73
C LEU A 4 -6.54 -19.57 9.33
N ASN A 5 -5.91 -19.68 8.15
CA ASN A 5 -4.60 -20.16 7.67
C ASN A 5 -4.13 -19.38 6.42
N LEU A 6 -3.13 -18.49 6.46
CA LEU A 6 -2.44 -18.12 7.69
C LEU A 6 -3.38 -17.41 8.64
N LYS A 7 -4.21 -16.45 8.22
CA LYS A 7 -5.63 -16.39 8.62
C LYS A 7 -6.43 -15.83 7.45
N LYS A 8 -7.47 -16.50 6.95
CA LYS A 8 -7.43 -17.42 5.80
C LYS A 8 -6.64 -16.96 4.55
N GLN A 9 -5.32 -17.14 4.65
CA GLN A 9 -4.23 -16.88 3.70
C GLN A 9 -3.95 -15.41 3.42
N TYR A 10 -4.26 -14.63 4.47
CA TYR A 10 -3.98 -13.22 4.70
C TYR A 10 -5.11 -12.25 4.34
N LEU A 11 -6.35 -12.75 4.55
CA LEU A 11 -7.53 -12.04 5.06
C LEU A 11 -8.54 -11.39 4.10
N GLY A 12 -9.21 -12.25 3.32
CA GLY A 12 -10.67 -12.18 3.16
C GLY A 12 -11.24 -13.59 2.96
N SER A 13 -12.42 -14.01 3.43
CA SER A 13 -13.59 -13.30 3.97
C SER A 13 -13.90 -13.66 5.44
N SER A 14 -14.19 -12.63 6.22
CA SER A 14 -14.64 -12.67 7.63
C SER A 14 -13.72 -13.43 8.59
N VAL A 15 -12.52 -12.90 8.80
CA VAL A 15 -11.82 -13.14 10.06
C VAL A 15 -11.99 -11.89 10.89
N ASP A 16 -12.45 -12.05 12.12
CA ASP A 16 -12.57 -10.94 13.08
C ASP A 16 -11.23 -10.19 13.14
N MET A 17 -11.25 -8.95 12.67
CA MET A 17 -10.10 -8.03 12.52
C MET A 17 -9.70 -7.43 13.88
N THR A 18 -9.66 -8.26 14.91
CA THR A 18 -9.00 -7.99 16.19
C THR A 18 -7.69 -8.77 16.30
N SER A 19 -7.07 -9.11 15.15
CA SER A 19 -5.80 -9.81 15.11
C SER A 19 -4.75 -9.02 15.89
N SER A 20 -4.20 -9.65 16.92
CA SER A 20 -3.19 -9.03 17.78
C SER A 20 -1.94 -8.70 16.96
N SER A 21 -1.15 -7.74 17.44
CA SER A 21 0.17 -7.41 16.85
C SER A 21 1.06 -8.65 16.64
N GLU A 22 0.88 -9.69 17.46
CA GLU A 22 1.59 -10.97 17.36
C GLU A 22 1.20 -11.77 16.12
N ASP A 23 -0.08 -11.80 15.76
CA ASP A 23 -0.55 -12.54 14.58
C ASP A 23 0.10 -11.97 13.30
N LEU A 24 0.14 -10.63 13.16
CA LEU A 24 0.77 -9.94 12.02
C LEU A 24 2.28 -10.20 11.93
N LYS A 25 2.96 -10.27 13.07
CA LYS A 25 4.39 -10.54 13.12
C LYS A 25 4.73 -11.92 12.56
N VAL A 26 3.94 -12.93 12.92
CA VAL A 26 4.10 -14.29 12.41
C VAL A 26 3.96 -14.33 10.89
N ILE A 27 3.05 -13.56 10.31
CA ILE A 27 2.86 -13.47 8.84
C ILE A 27 4.12 -12.96 8.17
N LEU A 28 4.64 -11.84 8.68
CA LEU A 28 5.78 -11.14 8.10
C LEU A 28 7.06 -11.96 8.22
N ASP A 29 7.20 -12.80 9.25
CA ASP A 29 8.34 -13.72 9.42
C ASP A 29 8.41 -14.79 8.30
N PHE A 30 7.32 -15.05 7.57
CA PHE A 30 7.30 -15.96 6.42
C PHE A 30 7.44 -15.26 5.06
N VAL A 31 7.45 -13.93 5.03
CA VAL A 31 7.66 -13.17 3.81
C VAL A 31 9.15 -12.92 3.62
N ASP A 32 9.64 -13.11 2.40
CA ASP A 32 11.03 -12.84 2.03
C ASP A 32 11.39 -11.40 2.44
N PRO A 33 12.44 -11.20 3.25
CA PRO A 33 12.85 -9.87 3.69
C PRO A 33 13.14 -8.93 2.52
N VAL A 34 13.56 -9.45 1.35
CA VAL A 34 13.76 -8.65 0.13
C VAL A 34 12.44 -8.05 -0.34
N ILE A 35 11.36 -8.83 -0.37
CA ILE A 35 10.03 -8.35 -0.79
C ILE A 35 9.51 -7.29 0.17
N LEU A 36 9.66 -7.52 1.48
CA LEU A 36 9.27 -6.53 2.50
C LEU A 36 10.07 -5.23 2.37
N GLN A 37 11.37 -5.34 2.12
CA GLN A 37 12.23 -4.20 1.87
C GLN A 37 11.81 -3.44 0.61
N GLU A 38 11.46 -4.13 -0.47
CA GLU A 38 10.95 -3.52 -1.70
C GLU A 38 9.61 -2.80 -1.49
N VAL A 39 8.66 -3.38 -0.75
CA VAL A 39 7.40 -2.71 -0.38
C VAL A 39 7.69 -1.38 0.33
N LYS A 40 8.60 -1.42 1.31
CA LYS A 40 8.99 -0.26 2.11
C LYS A 40 9.63 0.81 1.23
N GLN A 41 10.61 0.44 0.41
CA GLN A 41 11.31 1.37 -0.48
C GLN A 41 10.36 2.00 -1.52
N LEU A 42 9.47 1.21 -2.11
CA LEU A 42 8.46 1.71 -3.05
C LEU A 42 7.51 2.70 -2.37
N PHE A 43 7.04 2.39 -1.16
CA PHE A 43 6.17 3.28 -0.40
C PHE A 43 6.87 4.57 0.00
N GLU A 44 8.07 4.49 0.56
CA GLU A 44 8.90 5.65 0.93
C GLU A 44 9.14 6.57 -0.26
N HIS A 45 9.52 6.00 -1.41
CA HIS A 45 9.69 6.75 -2.66
C HIS A 45 8.39 7.45 -3.07
N PHE A 46 7.26 6.74 -3.02
CA PHE A 46 5.96 7.28 -3.37
C PHE A 46 5.51 8.44 -2.47
N ILE A 47 5.79 8.33 -1.16
CA ILE A 47 5.50 9.40 -0.20
C ILE A 47 6.42 10.60 -0.43
N LEU A 48 7.70 10.37 -0.73
CA LEU A 48 8.64 11.44 -1.04
C LEU A 48 8.16 12.27 -2.24
N GLU A 49 7.80 11.62 -3.36
CA GLU A 49 7.26 12.30 -4.54
C GLU A 49 5.98 13.09 -4.20
N THR A 50 5.12 12.50 -3.37
CA THR A 50 3.88 13.13 -2.92
C THR A 50 4.13 14.37 -2.06
N VAL A 51 5.06 14.31 -1.11
CA VAL A 51 5.39 15.45 -0.24
C VAL A 51 6.05 16.56 -1.06
N GLN A 52 7.02 16.21 -1.92
CA GLN A 52 7.73 17.18 -2.76
C GLN A 52 6.81 17.92 -3.72
N SER A 53 5.84 17.22 -4.34
CA SER A 53 4.88 17.82 -5.27
C SER A 53 3.87 18.77 -4.58
N ASN A 54 3.65 18.64 -3.27
CA ASN A 54 2.74 19.50 -2.51
C ASN A 54 3.40 20.77 -1.92
N VAL A 55 4.64 21.10 -2.32
CA VAL A 55 5.38 22.37 -2.02
C VAL A 55 5.67 22.63 -0.54
N LEU A 56 5.08 21.89 0.38
CA LEU A 56 5.52 21.81 1.77
C LEU A 56 6.89 21.13 1.76
N LYS A 57 7.97 21.93 1.90
CA LYS A 57 9.32 21.45 2.18
C LYS A 57 9.53 21.47 3.69
N PRO A 58 9.07 20.47 4.45
CA PRO A 58 9.47 20.39 5.82
C PRO A 58 10.94 19.97 5.85
N SER A 59 11.81 20.91 6.25
CA SER A 59 13.27 20.77 6.32
C SER A 59 13.75 19.63 7.23
N SER A 60 12.87 19.06 8.05
CA SER A 60 13.14 17.96 8.98
C SER A 60 12.98 16.56 8.39
N TRP A 61 12.57 16.40 7.13
CA TRP A 61 12.18 15.09 6.56
C TRP A 61 13.30 14.41 5.77
N GLY A 62 14.48 15.04 5.68
CA GLY A 62 15.64 14.49 4.99
C GLY A 62 16.16 13.15 5.56
N PHE A 63 15.72 12.75 6.75
CA PHE A 63 16.15 11.50 7.40
C PHE A 63 15.37 10.26 6.94
N LEU A 64 14.17 10.41 6.39
CA LEU A 64 13.28 9.27 6.08
C LEU A 64 13.58 8.58 4.75
N PHE A 65 14.45 9.13 3.89
CA PHE A 65 14.50 8.72 2.48
C PHE A 65 15.95 8.57 1.99
N ALA A 66 16.60 7.47 2.38
CA ALA A 66 18.03 7.22 2.10
C ALA A 66 18.30 6.55 0.75
N SER A 67 17.28 6.19 -0.05
CA SER A 67 17.50 5.45 -1.30
C SER A 67 16.37 5.72 -2.28
N SER A 68 16.68 6.29 -3.45
CA SER A 68 15.79 6.18 -4.60
C SER A 68 15.95 4.76 -5.13
N PRO A 69 14.93 3.89 -5.04
CA PRO A 69 15.05 2.58 -5.63
C PRO A 69 15.19 2.72 -7.15
N GLU A 70 16.29 2.21 -7.74
CA GLU A 70 16.37 1.88 -9.17
C GLU A 70 15.50 0.64 -9.49
N LEU A 71 14.30 0.60 -8.93
CA LEU A 71 13.36 -0.48 -9.15
C LEU A 71 12.56 -0.14 -10.40
N LEU A 72 12.70 -0.93 -11.46
CA LEU A 72 11.89 -0.80 -12.68
C LEU A 72 10.38 -0.75 -12.36
N SER A 73 9.97 -1.42 -11.28
CA SER A 73 8.61 -1.43 -10.74
C SER A 73 8.10 -0.08 -10.23
N SER A 74 8.97 0.84 -9.78
CA SER A 74 8.54 2.15 -9.23
C SER A 74 7.87 3.02 -10.30
N SER A 75 8.53 3.18 -11.45
CA SER A 75 8.03 4.02 -12.55
C SER A 75 6.67 3.55 -13.08
N ARG A 76 6.47 2.23 -13.24
CA ARG A 76 5.17 1.67 -13.65
C ARG A 76 4.13 1.87 -12.58
N LEU A 77 4.45 1.57 -11.32
CA LEU A 77 3.52 1.74 -10.21
C LEU A 77 3.01 3.19 -10.16
N CYS A 78 3.91 4.17 -10.29
CA CYS A 78 3.52 5.58 -10.35
C CYS A 78 2.56 5.87 -11.52
N ARG A 79 2.82 5.32 -12.72
CA ARG A 79 1.89 5.46 -13.87
C ARG A 79 0.52 4.82 -13.61
N LEU A 80 0.49 3.61 -13.05
CA LEU A 80 -0.76 2.91 -12.75
C LEU A 80 -1.58 3.64 -11.69
N VAL A 81 -0.92 4.14 -10.64
CA VAL A 81 -1.59 4.94 -9.61
C VAL A 81 -2.09 6.26 -10.18
N ALA A 82 -1.31 6.93 -11.03
CA ALA A 82 -1.75 8.14 -11.72
C ALA A 82 -2.96 7.86 -12.64
N ALA A 83 -2.99 6.72 -13.33
CA ALA A 83 -4.14 6.30 -14.13
C ALA A 83 -5.37 6.03 -13.25
N LEU A 84 -5.22 5.35 -12.12
CA LEU A 84 -6.31 5.14 -11.14
C LEU A 84 -6.84 6.49 -10.63
N ALA A 85 -5.97 7.48 -10.41
CA ALA A 85 -6.34 8.83 -10.01
C ALA A 85 -7.12 9.63 -11.07
N GLN A 86 -7.24 9.12 -12.30
CA GLN A 86 -8.11 9.68 -13.35
C GLN A 86 -9.34 8.80 -13.64
N SER A 87 -9.46 7.65 -12.96
CA SER A 87 -10.56 6.71 -13.17
C SER A 87 -11.78 7.01 -12.27
N GLU A 88 -12.93 6.44 -12.60
CA GLU A 88 -14.14 6.51 -11.78
C GLU A 88 -13.96 5.85 -10.39
N LYS A 89 -13.12 4.80 -10.30
CA LYS A 89 -12.81 4.11 -9.03
C LYS A 89 -12.23 5.08 -7.99
N ARG A 90 -11.57 6.15 -8.43
CA ARG A 90 -11.04 7.22 -7.58
C ARG A 90 -12.07 7.76 -6.61
N HIS A 91 -13.28 8.07 -7.09
CA HIS A 91 -14.31 8.70 -6.27
C HIS A 91 -14.72 7.81 -5.11
N ARG A 92 -14.92 6.52 -5.36
CA ARG A 92 -15.23 5.53 -4.32
C ARG A 92 -14.12 5.44 -3.26
N LEU A 93 -12.86 5.43 -3.68
CA LEU A 93 -11.72 5.39 -2.74
C LEU A 93 -11.64 6.66 -1.91
N GLN A 94 -11.89 7.83 -2.51
CA GLN A 94 -11.93 9.10 -1.79
C GLN A 94 -13.08 9.15 -0.79
N GLU A 95 -14.26 8.65 -1.13
CA GLU A 95 -15.40 8.56 -0.20
C GLU A 95 -15.10 7.68 1.01
N ILE A 96 -14.45 6.53 0.80
CA ILE A 96 -14.01 5.65 1.91
C ILE A 96 -13.00 6.38 2.79
N ALA A 97 -12.01 7.06 2.19
CA ALA A 97 -11.04 7.84 2.93
C ALA A 97 -11.70 9.01 3.70
N LEU A 98 -12.70 9.67 3.13
CA LEU A 98 -13.43 10.76 3.77
C LEU A 98 -14.27 10.31 4.97
N LYS A 99 -14.72 9.05 4.99
CA LYS A 99 -15.39 8.45 6.15
C LYS A 99 -14.43 8.18 7.31
N LEU A 100 -13.13 8.04 7.06
CA LEU A 100 -12.14 7.95 8.13
C LEU A 100 -11.99 9.30 8.81
N ALA A 101 -11.96 9.26 10.15
CA ALA A 101 -11.66 10.41 10.98
C ALA A 101 -10.38 11.11 10.51
N SER A 102 -10.28 12.42 10.77
CA SER A 102 -9.07 13.18 10.39
C SER A 102 -7.81 12.62 11.03
N ASN A 103 -7.93 12.10 12.27
CA ASN A 103 -6.95 11.30 12.99
C ASN A 103 -7.47 9.85 13.10
N PRO A 104 -7.34 9.01 12.06
CA PRO A 104 -7.78 7.63 12.18
C PRO A 104 -6.84 6.89 13.14
N THR A 105 -7.37 5.96 13.92
CA THR A 105 -6.56 4.99 14.66
C THR A 105 -5.95 3.97 13.71
N HIS A 106 -4.89 3.28 14.13
CA HIS A 106 -4.31 2.17 13.37
C HIS A 106 -5.36 1.11 12.99
N MET A 107 -6.29 0.80 13.90
CA MET A 107 -7.35 -0.19 13.68
C MET A 107 -8.33 0.27 12.59
N GLU A 108 -8.81 1.51 12.64
CA GLU A 108 -9.73 2.05 11.63
C GLU A 108 -9.08 2.07 10.24
N LEU A 109 -7.79 2.43 10.17
CA LEU A 109 -7.03 2.38 8.92
C LEU A 109 -6.93 0.95 8.38
N SER A 110 -6.60 -0.01 9.25
CA SER A 110 -6.44 -1.41 8.87
C SER A 110 -7.74 -2.02 8.33
N VAL A 111 -8.87 -1.74 9.00
CA VAL A 111 -10.20 -2.15 8.54
C VAL A 111 -10.53 -1.54 7.17
N ALA A 112 -10.26 -0.25 7.00
CA ALA A 112 -10.51 0.43 5.72
C ALA A 112 -9.66 -0.15 4.59
N LEU A 113 -8.36 -0.32 4.77
CA LEU A 113 -7.45 -0.89 3.77
C LEU A 113 -7.84 -2.32 3.41
N SER A 114 -8.19 -3.14 4.40
CA SER A 114 -8.61 -4.52 4.17
C SER A 114 -9.89 -4.60 3.33
N ALA A 115 -10.82 -3.66 3.54
CA ALA A 115 -12.07 -3.59 2.76
C ALA A 115 -11.85 -3.19 1.28
N LEU A 116 -10.68 -2.64 0.93
CA LEU A 116 -10.32 -2.28 -0.45
C LEU A 116 -9.77 -3.47 -1.24
N ILE A 117 -9.29 -4.51 -0.56
CA ILE A 117 -8.74 -5.71 -1.19
C ILE A 117 -9.90 -6.49 -1.81
N SER A 118 -9.96 -6.50 -3.14
CA SER A 118 -11.05 -7.16 -3.87
C SER A 118 -10.70 -7.58 -5.29
N GLY A 119 -9.52 -7.22 -5.78
CA GLY A 119 -9.08 -7.48 -7.15
C GLY A 119 -7.91 -8.45 -7.22
N ASN A 120 -7.28 -8.48 -8.41
CA ASN A 120 -6.00 -9.16 -8.59
C ASN A 120 -4.88 -8.40 -7.84
N VAL A 121 -3.71 -9.02 -7.72
CA VAL A 121 -2.60 -8.47 -6.93
C VAL A 121 -2.15 -7.10 -7.44
N GLU A 122 -2.08 -6.89 -8.76
CA GLU A 122 -1.75 -5.58 -9.36
C GLU A 122 -2.77 -4.51 -8.93
N GLU A 123 -4.07 -4.80 -9.03
CA GLU A 123 -5.13 -3.87 -8.65
C GLU A 123 -5.10 -3.56 -7.15
N ASN A 124 -4.84 -4.56 -6.31
CA ASN A 124 -4.72 -4.37 -4.87
C ASN A 124 -3.52 -3.48 -4.54
N ILE A 125 -2.36 -3.71 -5.18
CA ILE A 125 -1.16 -2.86 -5.03
C ILE A 125 -1.53 -1.41 -5.38
N VAL A 126 -2.05 -1.16 -6.58
CA VAL A 126 -2.33 0.19 -7.07
C VAL A 126 -3.37 0.90 -6.19
N THR A 127 -4.42 0.17 -5.78
CA THR A 127 -5.49 0.70 -4.92
C THR A 127 -4.98 1.10 -3.55
N LEU A 128 -4.21 0.24 -2.88
CA LEU A 128 -3.71 0.52 -1.53
C LEU A 128 -2.67 1.65 -1.54
N PHE A 129 -1.77 1.69 -2.53
CA PHE A 129 -0.82 2.78 -2.69
C PHE A 129 -1.53 4.12 -2.92
N TYR A 130 -2.51 4.16 -3.83
CA TYR A 130 -3.31 5.37 -4.07
C TYR A 130 -4.05 5.82 -2.81
N PHE A 131 -4.67 4.90 -2.08
CA PHE A 131 -5.43 5.21 -0.88
C PHE A 131 -4.54 5.80 0.22
N CYS A 132 -3.38 5.18 0.50
CA CYS A 132 -2.41 5.69 1.46
C CYS A 132 -1.89 7.08 1.06
N GLN A 133 -1.58 7.29 -0.22
CA GLN A 133 -1.17 8.59 -0.75
C GLN A 133 -2.25 9.65 -0.53
N PHE A 134 -3.51 9.33 -0.83
CA PHE A 134 -4.61 10.28 -0.63
C PHE A 134 -4.77 10.66 0.85
N LEU A 135 -4.65 9.70 1.77
CA LEU A 135 -4.69 9.99 3.22
C LEU A 135 -3.55 10.91 3.64
N ILE A 136 -2.34 10.68 3.14
CA ILE A 136 -1.17 11.51 3.43
C ILE A 136 -1.32 12.91 2.84
N GLN A 137 -1.81 13.05 1.61
CA GLN A 137 -2.12 14.36 1.01
C GLN A 137 -3.19 15.10 1.82
N ARG A 138 -4.23 14.40 2.26
CA ARG A 138 -5.28 14.97 3.13
C ARG A 138 -4.71 15.44 4.46
N ARG A 139 -3.79 14.67 5.05
CA ARG A 139 -3.09 14.98 6.30
C ARG A 139 -2.19 16.21 6.15
N LEU A 140 -1.42 16.27 5.07
CA LEU A 140 -0.50 17.38 4.75
C LEU A 140 -1.23 18.73 4.62
N LYS A 141 -2.48 18.73 4.15
CA LYS A 141 -3.32 19.94 4.08
C LYS A 141 -3.79 20.44 5.45
N ASN A 142 -3.63 19.65 6.51
CA ASN A 142 -4.00 20.02 7.88
C ASN A 142 -2.74 20.22 8.72
N GLU A 143 -2.31 21.46 8.90
CA GLU A 143 -0.99 21.84 9.46
C GLU A 143 -0.71 21.41 10.93
N ASN A 144 -1.67 20.83 11.64
CA ASN A 144 -1.58 20.50 13.08
C ASN A 144 -1.71 19.00 13.40
N GLN A 145 -1.33 18.14 12.46
CA GLN A 145 -1.64 16.72 12.54
C GLN A 145 -0.40 15.84 12.42
N ASP A 146 -0.26 14.86 13.32
CA ASP A 146 0.87 13.92 13.31
C ASP A 146 0.84 13.06 12.04
N LEU A 147 1.74 13.39 11.12
CA LEU A 147 1.91 12.69 9.85
C LEU A 147 2.82 11.47 10.00
N SER A 148 3.72 11.46 10.98
CA SER A 148 4.71 10.38 11.17
C SER A 148 4.00 9.08 11.52
N SER A 149 3.09 9.10 12.50
CA SER A 149 2.33 7.90 12.87
C SER A 149 1.45 7.40 11.73
N LEU A 150 0.86 8.30 10.93
CA LEU A 150 0.05 7.89 9.78
C LEU A 150 0.90 7.16 8.73
N ILE A 151 2.08 7.68 8.41
CA ILE A 151 3.00 7.05 7.45
C ILE A 151 3.43 5.67 7.95
N GLU A 152 3.81 5.56 9.23
CA GLU A 152 4.19 4.29 9.85
C GLU A 152 3.05 3.27 9.77
N TRP A 153 1.82 3.66 10.11
CA TRP A 153 0.65 2.79 10.03
C TRP A 153 0.32 2.39 8.61
N CYS A 154 0.36 3.30 7.65
CA CYS A 154 0.18 2.97 6.23
C CYS A 154 1.23 1.94 5.78
N GLN A 155 2.50 2.15 6.12
CA GLN A 155 3.58 1.23 5.77
C GLN A 155 3.37 -0.15 6.38
N GLN A 156 3.04 -0.23 7.68
CA GLN A 156 2.79 -1.51 8.36
C GLN A 156 1.63 -2.28 7.72
N ASN A 157 0.54 -1.59 7.37
CA ASN A 157 -0.60 -2.22 6.71
C ASN A 157 -0.29 -2.63 5.26
N LEU A 158 0.52 -1.85 4.54
CA LEU A 158 0.97 -2.24 3.20
C LEU A 158 1.87 -3.47 3.25
N LEU A 159 2.81 -3.53 4.21
CA LEU A 159 3.69 -4.69 4.39
C LEU A 159 2.88 -5.96 4.68
N SER A 160 1.92 -5.89 5.59
CA SER A 160 1.10 -7.04 5.96
C SER A 160 0.15 -7.48 4.85
N ALA A 161 -0.44 -6.54 4.11
CA ALA A 161 -1.39 -6.84 3.05
C ALA A 161 -0.71 -7.30 1.75
N LEU A 162 0.34 -6.60 1.31
CA LEU A 162 0.96 -6.80 0.01
C LEU A 162 2.13 -7.78 0.04
N GLY A 163 2.92 -7.82 1.12
CA GLY A 163 4.10 -8.68 1.22
C GLY A 163 3.80 -10.14 0.84
N PRO A 164 2.81 -10.78 1.49
CA PRO A 164 2.41 -12.13 1.11
C PRO A 164 1.89 -12.25 -0.33
N GLN A 165 1.01 -11.33 -0.77
CA GLN A 165 0.42 -11.38 -2.11
C GLN A 165 1.48 -11.30 -3.22
N VAL A 166 2.46 -10.41 -3.05
CA VAL A 166 3.57 -10.22 -3.99
C VAL A 166 4.46 -11.45 -4.01
N GLN A 167 4.79 -12.02 -2.85
CA GLN A 167 5.58 -13.26 -2.77
C GLN A 167 4.91 -14.42 -3.50
N PHE A 168 3.61 -14.65 -3.25
CA PHE A 168 2.88 -15.73 -3.92
C PHE A 168 2.75 -15.52 -5.42
N SER A 169 2.77 -14.27 -5.87
CA SER A 169 2.76 -13.93 -7.29
C SER A 169 4.14 -14.03 -7.95
N GLY A 170 5.19 -14.42 -7.22
CA GLY A 170 6.55 -14.53 -7.79
C GLY A 170 7.36 -13.24 -7.77
N GLY A 171 6.98 -12.29 -6.90
CA GLY A 171 7.71 -11.04 -6.68
C GLY A 171 7.13 -9.83 -7.41
N TRP A 172 7.69 -8.65 -7.12
CA TRP A 172 7.20 -7.36 -7.61
C TRP A 172 7.24 -7.24 -9.13
N ASN A 173 8.28 -7.78 -9.76
CA ASN A 173 8.39 -7.79 -11.21
C ASN A 173 7.24 -8.57 -11.84
N HIS A 174 6.85 -9.73 -11.30
CA HIS A 174 5.72 -10.47 -11.88
C HIS A 174 4.39 -9.74 -11.69
N CYS A 175 4.20 -9.09 -10.53
CA CYS A 175 2.97 -8.32 -10.25
C CYS A 175 2.82 -7.07 -11.12
N LEU A 176 3.95 -6.48 -11.53
CA LEU A 176 4.02 -5.19 -12.22
C LEU A 176 4.68 -5.30 -13.60
N LEU A 177 4.85 -6.49 -14.17
CA LEU A 177 5.26 -6.63 -15.57
C LEU A 177 4.02 -6.75 -16.44
N ASP A 178 4.14 -6.27 -17.66
CA ASP A 178 3.02 -6.23 -18.59
C ASP A 178 2.72 -7.68 -18.99
N GLN A 179 1.59 -8.22 -18.53
CA GLN A 179 1.03 -9.45 -19.09
C GLN A 179 0.54 -9.25 -20.54
N GLY A 180 0.83 -8.09 -21.16
CA GLY A 180 0.55 -7.77 -22.55
C GLY A 180 1.36 -8.59 -23.57
N ARG A 181 1.32 -9.93 -23.49
CA ARG A 181 1.86 -10.82 -24.52
C ARG A 181 1.23 -12.20 -24.66
N GLU A 182 -0.03 -12.43 -24.28
CA GLU A 182 -0.72 -13.71 -24.62
C GLU A 182 -2.09 -13.60 -25.31
N SER A 183 -2.60 -12.39 -25.64
CA SER A 183 -3.90 -12.26 -26.31
C SER A 183 -3.85 -11.85 -27.79
N THR A 184 -2.68 -11.91 -28.44
CA THR A 184 -2.51 -11.59 -29.87
C THR A 184 -2.05 -12.78 -30.73
N GLU A 185 -2.36 -14.01 -30.31
CA GLU A 185 -2.31 -15.22 -31.15
C GLU A 185 -3.68 -15.94 -31.18
N GLN A 186 -4.76 -15.19 -31.35
CA GLN A 186 -5.99 -15.73 -31.92
C GLN A 186 -6.62 -14.64 -32.80
N LEU A 187 -6.15 -14.57 -34.05
CA LEU A 187 -6.92 -14.19 -35.24
C LEU A 187 -6.08 -14.45 -36.50
#